data_AF-A0A8T4MJ54-F1
#
_entry.id   AF-A0A8T4MJ54-F1
#
_cell.length_a   1.000
_cell.length_b   1.000
_cell.length_c   1.000
_cell.angle_alpha   90.00
_cell.angle_beta   90.00
_cell.angle_gamma   90.00
#
_symmetry.space_group_name_H-M   'P 1'
#
loop_
_entity.id
_entity.type
_entity.pdbx_description
1 polymer ?
#
loop_
_entity_poly.entity_id
_entity_poly.type
_entity_poly.pdbx_seq_one_letter_code
_entity_poly.pdbx_strand_id
1 'polypeptide(L)'
;MKMVKFNFSYKRKEFNIDVKECNGINQGIGLMFKKKSKPLLFNFKKPVGISIHSFFCVAFIAIWFNGNKIVDVKYVPPWKIGIKPIRPFDKFIEIPINDKNFNSIKLLIKK
;
A
#
# COMPACT_ATOMS: atom_id res chain seq x y z
N MET A 1 -4.17 5.05 15.13
CA MET A 1 -4.48 4.41 13.83
C MET A 1 -5.91 3.92 13.87
N LYS A 2 -6.72 4.27 12.87
CA LYS A 2 -8.16 3.94 12.81
C LYS A 2 -8.42 2.94 11.67
N MET A 3 -9.39 2.04 11.84
CA MET A 3 -9.88 1.20 10.76
C MET A 3 -10.87 1.98 9.89
N VAL A 4 -10.67 1.95 8.57
CA VAL A 4 -11.54 2.59 7.59
C VAL A 4 -11.75 1.65 6.40
N LYS A 5 -12.92 1.75 5.75
CA LYS A 5 -13.14 1.08 4.47
C LYS A 5 -12.56 1.94 3.36
N PHE A 6 -11.69 1.37 2.54
CA PHE A 6 -11.12 2.05 1.40
C PHE A 6 -11.63 1.41 0.11
N ASN A 7 -12.23 2.26 -0.73
CA ASN A 7 -12.84 1.86 -1.99
C ASN A 7 -12.01 2.42 -3.14
N PHE A 8 -11.70 1.56 -4.11
CA PHE A 8 -11.08 1.99 -5.36
C PHE A 8 -11.49 1.08 -6.50
N SER A 9 -11.37 1.60 -7.72
CA SER A 9 -11.65 0.84 -8.93
C SER A 9 -10.40 0.68 -9.79
N TYR A 10 -10.32 -0.46 -10.48
CA TYR A 10 -9.28 -0.73 -11.46
C TYR A 10 -9.83 -1.61 -12.58
N LYS A 11 -9.67 -1.19 -13.85
CA LYS A 11 -10.14 -1.92 -15.04
C LYS A 11 -11.59 -2.43 -14.89
N ARG A 12 -12.51 -1.56 -14.47
CA ARG A 12 -13.95 -1.84 -14.21
C ARG A 12 -14.25 -2.84 -13.09
N LYS A 13 -13.26 -3.24 -12.30
CA LYS A 13 -13.45 -3.97 -11.04
C LYS A 13 -13.38 -3.02 -9.87
N GLU A 14 -14.28 -3.21 -8.92
CA GLU A 14 -14.28 -2.47 -7.66
C GLU A 14 -13.65 -3.30 -6.55
N PHE A 15 -12.89 -2.64 -5.70
CA PHE A 15 -12.24 -3.23 -4.54
C PHE A 15 -12.68 -2.46 -3.30
N ASN A 16 -13.19 -3.17 -2.32
CA ASN A 16 -13.54 -2.66 -1.00
C ASN A 16 -12.69 -3.42 0.03
N ILE A 17 -11.75 -2.73 0.66
CA ILE A 17 -10.86 -3.35 1.64
C ILE A 17 -10.84 -2.56 2.95
N ASP A 18 -10.83 -3.30 4.05
CA ASP A 18 -10.63 -2.73 5.38
C ASP A 18 -9.14 -2.41 5.57
N VAL A 19 -8.82 -1.13 5.72
CA VAL A 19 -7.44 -0.64 5.89
C VAL A 19 -7.31 0.06 7.24
N LYS A 20 -6.09 0.03 7.78
CA LYS A 20 -5.71 0.75 8.99
C LYS A 20 -4.98 2.03 8.58
N GLU A 21 -5.55 3.17 8.90
CA GLU A 21 -4.98 4.47 8.56
C GLU A 21 -3.70 4.74 9.36
N CYS A 22 -2.65 5.08 8.62
CA CYS A 22 -1.28 5.26 9.06
C CYS A 22 -0.86 6.70 8.81
N ASN A 23 -0.77 7.49 9.89
CA ASN A 23 -0.47 8.92 9.86
C ASN A 23 0.67 9.27 10.83
N GLY A 24 1.42 10.33 10.51
CA GLY A 24 2.51 10.86 11.34
C GLY A 24 3.68 9.89 11.48
N ILE A 25 4.20 9.73 12.70
CA ILE A 25 5.36 8.85 13.00
C ILE A 25 5.13 7.41 12.55
N ASN A 26 3.88 6.93 12.60
CA ASN A 26 3.54 5.58 12.16
C ASN A 26 3.82 5.35 10.67
N GLN A 27 3.86 6.42 9.85
CA GLN A 27 4.17 6.32 8.42
C GLN A 27 5.62 5.88 8.17
N GLY A 28 6.54 6.25 9.04
CA GLY A 28 7.92 5.77 8.98
C GLY A 28 8.06 4.31 9.42
N ILE A 29 7.15 3.82 10.28
CA ILE A 29 7.18 2.44 10.79
C ILE A 29 6.48 1.46 9.86
N GLY A 30 5.30 1.81 9.34
CA GLY A 30 4.55 0.97 8.39
C GLY A 30 4.34 -0.48 8.89
N LEU A 31 4.66 -1.45 8.03
CA LEU A 31 4.59 -2.89 8.32
C LEU A 31 5.78 -3.45 9.12
N MET A 32 6.77 -2.64 9.49
CA MET A 32 7.96 -3.14 10.18
C MET A 32 7.61 -3.88 11.47
N PHE A 33 8.30 -5.01 11.69
CA PHE A 33 8.17 -5.89 12.86
C PHE A 33 6.79 -6.55 13.04
N LYS A 34 5.89 -6.44 12.06
CA LYS A 34 4.54 -7.04 12.12
C LYS A 34 4.50 -8.37 11.38
N LYS A 35 4.47 -9.48 12.12
CA LYS A 35 4.28 -10.84 11.55
C LYS A 35 2.89 -11.06 10.95
N LYS A 36 1.87 -10.41 11.50
CA LYS A 36 0.48 -10.37 11.00
C LYS A 36 -0.04 -8.94 11.06
N SER A 37 -0.61 -8.43 9.98
CA SER A 37 -1.20 -7.09 9.98
C SER A 37 -2.36 -6.96 9.02
N LYS A 38 -3.21 -5.98 9.29
CA LYS A 38 -4.19 -5.50 8.31
C LYS A 38 -3.48 -4.61 7.28
N PRO A 39 -4.05 -4.42 6.09
CA PRO A 39 -3.57 -3.45 5.13
C PRO A 39 -3.41 -2.07 5.78
N LEU A 40 -2.33 -1.36 5.44
CA LEU A 40 -2.07 -0.02 5.97
C LEU A 40 -2.31 1.01 4.87
N LEU A 41 -3.08 2.06 5.16
CA LEU A 41 -3.30 3.20 4.27
C LEU A 41 -2.48 4.38 4.76
N PHE A 42 -1.62 4.91 3.91
CA PHE A 42 -0.81 6.08 4.17
C PHE A 42 -1.41 7.24 3.40
N ASN A 43 -1.74 8.32 4.09
CA ASN A 43 -2.32 9.52 3.49
C ASN A 43 -1.36 10.71 3.61
N PHE A 44 -1.04 11.33 2.49
CA PHE A 44 -0.16 12.48 2.40
C PHE A 44 -1.01 13.72 2.06
N LYS A 45 -0.73 14.84 2.74
CA LYS A 45 -1.48 16.10 2.53
C LYS A 45 -1.32 16.67 1.12
N LYS A 46 -0.28 16.28 0.39
CA LYS A 46 0.01 16.71 -0.98
C LYS A 46 0.65 15.55 -1.76
N PRO A 47 0.56 15.55 -3.11
CA PRO A 47 1.28 14.57 -3.92
C PRO A 47 2.79 14.61 -3.66
N VAL A 48 3.38 13.44 -3.49
CA VAL A 48 4.81 13.23 -3.22
C VAL A 48 5.41 12.18 -4.17
N GLY A 49 6.72 12.23 -4.37
CA GLY A 49 7.48 11.26 -5.16
C GLY A 49 8.48 10.45 -4.33
N ILE A 50 8.16 10.22 -3.04
CA ILE A 50 9.07 9.54 -2.12
C ILE A 50 9.18 8.04 -2.46
N SER A 51 10.36 7.48 -2.19
CA SER A 51 10.58 6.03 -2.27
C SER A 51 10.27 5.37 -0.92
N ILE A 52 9.86 4.11 -0.96
CA ILE A 52 9.64 3.30 0.25
C ILE A 52 10.72 2.24 0.41
N HIS A 53 10.78 1.66 1.61
CA HIS A 53 11.63 0.52 1.93
C HIS A 53 10.80 -0.61 2.56
N SER A 54 11.40 -1.78 2.70
CA SER A 54 10.77 -3.00 3.26
C SER A 54 11.67 -3.73 4.25
N PHE A 55 12.58 -3.00 4.90
CA PHE A 55 13.33 -3.49 6.06
C PHE A 55 12.38 -3.97 7.15
N PHE A 56 12.63 -5.15 7.72
CA PHE A 56 11.80 -5.73 8.80
C PHE A 56 10.31 -5.93 8.46
N CYS A 57 9.92 -5.84 7.18
CA CYS A 57 8.56 -6.11 6.72
C CYS A 57 8.44 -7.55 6.20
N VAL A 58 7.26 -8.15 6.37
CA VAL A 58 6.86 -9.29 5.52
C VAL A 58 6.68 -8.82 4.07
N ALA A 59 6.65 -9.73 3.10
CA ALA A 59 6.33 -9.35 1.73
C ALA A 59 4.94 -8.68 1.64
N PHE A 60 4.79 -7.69 0.77
CA PHE A 60 3.52 -6.99 0.60
C PHE A 60 3.31 -6.51 -0.84
N ILE A 61 2.09 -6.10 -1.15
CA ILE A 61 1.77 -5.34 -2.37
C ILE A 61 1.67 -3.88 -1.98
N ALA A 62 2.41 -3.03 -2.70
CA ALA A 62 2.30 -1.59 -2.62
C ALA A 62 1.40 -1.10 -3.76
N ILE A 63 0.37 -0.30 -3.43
CA ILE A 63 -0.49 0.37 -4.40
C ILE A 63 -0.41 1.87 -4.15
N TRP A 64 0.05 2.63 -5.14
CA TRP A 64 0.12 4.09 -5.06
C TRP A 64 -1.07 4.72 -5.78
N PHE A 65 -1.60 5.80 -5.21
CA PHE A 65 -2.76 6.52 -5.69
C PHE A 65 -2.48 8.02 -5.82
N ASN A 66 -3.11 8.67 -6.79
CA ASN A 66 -3.19 10.11 -6.88
C ASN A 66 -4.67 10.51 -7.03
N GLY A 67 -5.24 11.13 -5.99
CA GLY A 67 -6.68 11.27 -5.83
C GLY A 67 -7.33 9.88 -5.70
N ASN A 68 -8.14 9.51 -6.69
CA ASN A 68 -8.81 8.20 -6.75
C ASN A 68 -8.23 7.27 -7.82
N LYS A 69 -7.12 7.66 -8.47
CA LYS A 69 -6.51 6.88 -9.56
C LYS A 69 -5.28 6.13 -9.05
N ILE A 70 -5.18 4.84 -9.38
CA ILE A 70 -3.95 4.07 -9.17
C ILE A 70 -2.88 4.57 -10.13
N VAL A 71 -1.70 4.88 -9.60
CA VAL A 71 -0.55 5.34 -10.40
C VAL A 71 0.52 4.26 -10.57
N ASP A 72 0.64 3.33 -9.62
CA ASP A 72 1.60 2.24 -9.68
C ASP A 72 1.17 1.10 -8.74
N VAL A 73 1.56 -0.13 -9.06
CA VAL A 73 1.32 -1.33 -8.23
C VAL A 73 2.54 -2.23 -8.29
N LYS A 74 3.11 -2.58 -7.15
CA LYS A 74 4.31 -3.43 -7.08
C LYS A 74 4.19 -4.50 -6.01
N TYR A 75 4.69 -5.68 -6.33
CA TYR A 75 5.04 -6.66 -5.32
C TYR A 75 6.39 -6.25 -4.71
N VAL A 76 6.42 -6.15 -3.38
CA VAL A 76 7.59 -5.75 -2.62
C VAL A 76 8.03 -6.94 -1.75
N PRO A 77 9.16 -7.60 -2.09
CA PRO A 77 9.74 -8.60 -1.21
C PRO A 77 10.43 -7.92 0.00
N PRO A 78 10.67 -8.65 1.10
CA PRO A 78 11.39 -8.14 2.26
C PRO A 78 12.79 -7.62 1.90
N TRP A 79 13.34 -6.74 2.74
CA TRP A 79 14.73 -6.27 2.67
C TRP A 79 15.11 -5.54 1.37
N LYS A 80 14.15 -4.85 0.75
CA LYS A 80 14.38 -3.94 -0.38
C LYS A 80 14.32 -2.48 0.05
N ILE A 81 15.17 -1.66 -0.56
CA ILE A 81 15.21 -0.20 -0.42
C ILE A 81 14.99 0.47 -1.78
N GLY A 82 14.61 1.74 -1.77
CA GLY A 82 14.54 2.56 -3.00
C GLY A 82 13.40 2.17 -3.92
N ILE A 83 12.31 1.61 -3.39
CA ILE A 83 11.14 1.25 -4.18
C ILE A 83 10.41 2.53 -4.54
N LYS A 84 10.65 3.00 -5.77
CA LYS A 84 10.11 4.26 -6.28
C LYS A 84 8.82 4.02 -7.08
N PRO A 85 7.77 4.84 -6.90
CA PRO A 85 6.59 4.82 -7.76
C PRO A 85 6.89 5.40 -9.15
N ILE A 86 6.09 5.05 -10.15
CA ILE A 86 6.21 5.60 -11.53
C ILE A 86 5.85 7.10 -11.57
N ARG A 87 4.91 7.56 -10.74
CA ARG A 87 4.42 8.95 -10.69
C ARG A 87 4.20 9.43 -9.26
N PRO A 88 4.10 10.76 -9.02
CA PRO A 88 3.69 11.29 -7.73
C PRO A 88 2.32 10.78 -7.27
N PHE A 89 2.19 10.60 -5.96
CA PHE A 89 1.04 9.99 -5.30
C PHE A 89 0.66 10.76 -4.03
N ASP A 90 -0.61 10.79 -3.66
CA ASP A 90 -1.11 11.39 -2.41
C ASP A 90 -1.47 10.33 -1.36
N LYS A 91 -1.67 9.08 -1.79
CA LYS A 91 -1.96 7.94 -0.91
C LYS A 91 -1.22 6.71 -1.40
N PHE A 92 -0.85 5.82 -0.49
CA PHE A 92 -0.50 4.46 -0.86
C PHE A 92 -0.97 3.44 0.17
N ILE A 93 -1.11 2.20 -0.27
CA ILE A 93 -1.53 1.08 0.58
C ILE A 93 -0.45 0.01 0.58
N GLU A 94 -0.12 -0.48 1.77
CA GLU A 94 0.66 -1.71 1.96
C GLU A 94 -0.29 -2.87 2.31
N ILE A 95 -0.36 -3.88 1.45
CA ILE A 95 -1.19 -5.08 1.66
C ILE A 95 -0.26 -6.26 1.93
N PRO A 96 -0.12 -6.70 3.20
CA PRO A 96 0.81 -7.78 3.54
C PRO A 96 0.35 -9.13 2.97
N ILE A 97 1.30 -10.02 2.70
CA ILE A 97 1.05 -11.37 2.14
C ILE A 97 0.09 -12.24 2.95
N ASN A 98 -0.07 -11.92 4.24
CA ASN A 98 -0.96 -12.61 5.16
C ASN A 98 -2.38 -12.03 5.21
N ASP A 99 -2.69 -10.98 4.45
CA ASP A 99 -4.04 -10.44 4.36
C ASP A 99 -4.93 -11.25 3.41
N LYS A 100 -6.20 -11.39 3.76
CA LYS A 100 -7.21 -12.12 2.96
C LYS A 100 -7.37 -11.57 1.54
N ASN A 101 -7.13 -10.27 1.34
CA ASN A 101 -7.29 -9.63 0.03
C ASN A 101 -6.04 -9.74 -0.85
N PHE A 102 -4.92 -10.24 -0.30
CA PHE A 102 -3.64 -10.24 -1.01
C PHE A 102 -3.71 -10.91 -2.38
N ASN A 103 -4.32 -12.09 -2.47
CA ASN A 103 -4.44 -12.84 -3.72
C ASN A 103 -5.30 -12.11 -4.77
N SER A 104 -6.40 -11.52 -4.36
CA SER A 104 -7.28 -10.73 -5.24
C SER A 104 -6.57 -9.49 -5.77
N ILE A 105 -5.79 -8.84 -4.92
CA ILE A 105 -5.02 -7.64 -5.28
C ILE A 105 -3.80 -7.99 -6.14
N LYS A 106 -3.18 -9.16 -5.95
CA LYS A 106 -2.04 -9.61 -6.76
C LYS A 106 -2.37 -9.65 -8.26
N LEU A 107 -3.64 -9.80 -8.62
CA LEU A 107 -4.11 -9.72 -10.00
C LEU A 107 -3.84 -8.36 -10.66
N LEU A 108 -3.73 -7.27 -9.87
CA LEU A 108 -3.41 -5.93 -10.36
C LEU A 108 -1.98 -5.82 -10.91
N ILE A 109 -1.08 -6.70 -10.47
CA ILE A 109 0.34 -6.71 -10.88
C ILE A 109 0.51 -7.41 -12.23
N LYS A 110 -0.47 -8.23 -12.65
CA LYS A 110 -0.42 -8.96 -13.93
C LYS A 110 -1.15 -8.18 -15.03
N LYS A 111 -0.40 -7.93 -16.12
CA LYS A 111 -0.76 -7.28 -17.40
C LYS A 111 -0.62 -5.76 -17.43
#